data_AF-A0A4P6MDM1-F1
#
_entry.id   AF-A0A4P6MDM1-F1
#
_cell.length_a   1.000
_cell.length_b   1.000
_cell.length_c   1.000
_cell.angle_alpha   90.00
_cell.angle_beta   90.00
_cell.angle_gamma   90.00
#
_symmetry.space_group_name_H-M   'P 1'
#
loop_
_entity.id
_entity.type
_entity.pdbx_description
1 polymer ?
#
loop_
_entity_poly.entity_id
_entity_poly.type
_entity_poly.pdbx_seq_one_letter_code
_entity_poly.pdbx_strand_id
1 'polypeptide(L)'
;MQVGGDTWKDVDTALDTLERNGLERSADTRQAGLVREIVEAMQASSKAISFDDVRDLIENIRFRLASIHAMSDLNIGRYDCDYFDPNTGLEPRIGTTDPSRRSEYWAFLHPHDVWDAEWVQTSVGQPSDAIAPRAGAIFPFRGECAGAFQLTVYWGLLNGLGAARFDEMASVFGTMYVGPWRLGNRPNPATLFMQPASLEDPPIPGDYLYFKNKDDYLRWAPDGFWTGLNSMYMGKDMLGTRHYAGMGASWLSETNLRMSLVNAYYHDCYPHTIAHPNVEVRFTERRLLTIPKEYEMPDHAQRSGAQAGKAPSIRTLEESGYVSLGGGILEHATTTVGEVADLFEVDPGDLRQVVSAEIGNAPTRLDIEGTVVVLHYADPEVSRQDPAASVAVHVHKIDED
;
A
#
# COMPACT_ATOMS: atom_id res chain seq x y z
N MET A 1 -17.82 17.30 -10.81
CA MET A 1 -17.84 16.12 -11.70
C MET A 1 -18.24 16.50 -13.11
N GLN A 2 -17.53 15.99 -14.12
CA GLN A 2 -17.83 16.16 -15.54
C GLN A 2 -18.08 14.79 -16.20
N VAL A 3 -19.10 14.68 -17.05
CA VAL A 3 -19.48 13.44 -17.74
C VAL A 3 -19.90 13.79 -19.16
N GLY A 4 -19.23 13.23 -20.18
CA GLY A 4 -19.57 13.52 -21.59
C GLY A 4 -19.43 14.99 -21.99
N GLY A 5 -18.55 15.73 -21.30
CA GLY A 5 -18.38 17.17 -21.49
C GLY A 5 -19.38 18.03 -20.68
N ASP A 6 -20.41 17.43 -20.09
CA ASP A 6 -21.38 18.14 -19.26
C ASP A 6 -20.93 18.20 -17.80
N THR A 7 -21.17 19.32 -17.14
CA THR A 7 -20.91 19.47 -15.70
C THR A 7 -22.14 19.08 -14.90
N TRP A 8 -22.02 18.03 -14.10
CA TRP A 8 -23.09 17.56 -13.21
C TRP A 8 -22.93 18.21 -11.83
N LYS A 9 -23.92 19.01 -11.42
CA LYS A 9 -23.91 19.75 -10.13
C LYS A 9 -25.03 19.36 -9.16
N ASP A 10 -26.10 18.75 -9.68
CA ASP A 10 -27.23 18.31 -8.88
C ASP A 10 -27.09 16.82 -8.57
N VAL A 11 -27.06 16.45 -7.30
CA VAL A 11 -26.84 15.07 -6.87
C VAL A 11 -28.02 14.17 -7.22
N ASP A 12 -29.26 14.64 -7.06
CA ASP A 12 -30.44 13.80 -7.29
C ASP A 12 -30.62 13.49 -8.78
N THR A 13 -30.42 14.49 -9.65
CA THR A 13 -30.41 14.30 -11.11
C THR A 13 -29.29 13.35 -11.55
N ALA A 14 -28.12 13.44 -10.92
CA ALA A 14 -27.01 12.52 -11.20
C ALA A 14 -27.38 11.07 -10.83
N LEU A 15 -27.93 10.86 -9.64
CA LEU A 15 -28.36 9.54 -9.16
C LEU A 15 -29.47 8.95 -10.05
N ASP A 16 -30.49 9.73 -10.39
CA ASP A 16 -31.57 9.30 -11.29
C ASP A 16 -31.04 8.93 -12.69
N THR A 17 -29.99 9.60 -13.14
CA THR A 17 -29.34 9.29 -14.43
C THR A 17 -28.53 8.01 -14.32
N LEU A 18 -27.80 7.79 -13.24
CA LEU A 18 -27.07 6.54 -13.00
C LEU A 18 -28.02 5.34 -12.91
N GLU A 19 -29.14 5.46 -12.19
CA GLU A 19 -30.16 4.40 -12.09
C GLU A 19 -30.72 4.04 -13.47
N ARG A 20 -31.08 5.05 -14.29
CA ARG A 20 -31.59 4.83 -15.66
C ARG A 20 -30.56 4.20 -16.60
N ASN A 21 -29.27 4.35 -16.32
CA ASN A 21 -28.17 3.81 -17.13
C ASN A 21 -27.57 2.53 -16.54
N GLY A 22 -28.25 1.88 -15.59
CA GLY A 22 -27.93 0.52 -15.14
C GLY A 22 -27.08 0.43 -13.87
N LEU A 23 -26.92 1.53 -13.11
CA LEU A 23 -26.48 1.40 -11.72
C LEU A 23 -27.68 0.87 -10.90
N GLU A 24 -27.61 -0.39 -10.48
CA GLU A 24 -28.71 -1.00 -9.73
C GLU A 24 -28.95 -0.26 -8.41
N ARG A 25 -30.22 0.06 -8.16
CA ARG A 25 -30.63 0.65 -6.89
C ARG A 25 -30.57 -0.42 -5.82
N SER A 26 -29.58 -0.31 -4.93
CA SER A 26 -29.44 -1.27 -3.84
C SER A 26 -30.60 -1.15 -2.85
N ALA A 27 -31.19 -2.29 -2.48
CA ALA A 27 -32.13 -2.37 -1.37
C ALA A 27 -31.43 -2.18 -0.01
N ASP A 28 -30.10 -2.32 0.03
CA ASP A 28 -29.27 -1.94 1.17
C ASP A 28 -29.13 -0.42 1.24
N THR A 29 -29.75 0.17 2.26
CA THR A 29 -29.73 1.61 2.51
C THR A 29 -28.32 2.14 2.75
N ARG A 30 -27.40 1.31 3.24
CA ARG A 30 -25.99 1.69 3.43
C ARG A 30 -25.29 1.88 2.10
N GLN A 31 -25.44 0.93 1.17
CA GLN A 31 -24.85 1.02 -0.16
C GLN A 31 -25.43 2.20 -0.95
N ALA A 32 -26.75 2.44 -0.86
CA ALA A 32 -27.38 3.61 -1.47
C ALA A 32 -26.83 4.93 -0.89
N GLY A 33 -26.59 4.99 0.43
CA GLY A 33 -25.94 6.11 1.09
C GLY A 33 -24.51 6.36 0.60
N LEU A 34 -23.72 5.30 0.41
CA LEU A 34 -22.36 5.39 -0.11
C LEU A 34 -22.31 5.93 -1.54
N VAL A 35 -23.21 5.51 -2.43
CA VAL A 35 -23.27 6.04 -3.81
C VAL A 35 -23.53 7.54 -3.80
N ARG A 36 -24.48 8.01 -2.99
CA ARG A 36 -24.75 9.44 -2.84
C ARG A 36 -23.50 10.18 -2.35
N GLU A 37 -22.85 9.67 -1.31
CA GLU A 37 -21.63 10.28 -0.78
C GLU A 37 -20.50 10.35 -1.81
N ILE A 38 -20.33 9.29 -2.63
CA ILE A 38 -19.36 9.28 -3.73
C ILE A 38 -19.64 10.42 -4.72
N VAL A 39 -20.89 10.55 -5.18
CA VAL A 39 -21.28 11.58 -6.16
C VAL A 39 -21.10 12.98 -5.57
N GLU A 40 -21.54 13.21 -4.34
CA GLU A 40 -21.40 14.51 -3.66
C GLU A 40 -19.92 14.90 -3.50
N ALA A 41 -19.07 13.97 -3.09
CA ALA A 41 -17.63 14.23 -2.94
C ALA A 41 -16.94 14.45 -4.29
N MET A 42 -17.33 13.74 -5.36
CA MET A 42 -16.84 14.00 -6.72
C MET A 42 -17.30 15.36 -7.28
N GLN A 43 -18.47 15.85 -6.86
CA GLN A 43 -18.97 17.18 -7.21
C GLN A 43 -18.24 18.29 -6.43
N ALA A 44 -17.85 18.01 -5.18
CA ALA A 44 -17.19 18.96 -4.29
C ALA A 44 -15.65 19.04 -4.43
N SER A 45 -15.02 18.13 -5.19
CA SER A 45 -13.58 18.20 -5.44
C SER A 45 -13.17 19.50 -6.13
N SER A 46 -12.07 20.10 -5.68
CA SER A 46 -11.49 21.32 -6.27
C SER A 46 -11.00 21.10 -7.70
N LYS A 47 -10.65 19.86 -8.07
CA LYS A 47 -10.31 19.46 -9.43
C LYS A 47 -11.47 18.69 -10.05
N ALA A 48 -11.78 18.99 -11.31
CA ALA A 48 -12.85 18.29 -12.02
C ALA A 48 -12.49 16.81 -12.24
N ILE A 49 -13.20 15.92 -11.55
CA ILE A 49 -13.19 14.49 -11.85
C ILE A 49 -14.08 14.27 -13.08
N SER A 50 -13.49 13.70 -14.13
CA SER A 50 -14.06 13.70 -15.48
C SER A 50 -14.14 12.29 -16.06
N PHE A 51 -15.27 11.96 -16.68
CA PHE A 51 -15.57 10.69 -17.32
C PHE A 51 -16.02 10.94 -18.78
N ASP A 52 -15.67 10.06 -19.72
CA ASP A 52 -16.06 10.27 -21.13
C ASP A 52 -17.55 10.05 -21.32
N ASP A 53 -18.13 9.10 -20.61
CA ASP A 53 -19.58 8.91 -20.59
C ASP A 53 -20.09 8.43 -19.22
N VAL A 54 -21.41 8.22 -19.15
CA VAL A 54 -22.09 7.74 -17.95
C VAL A 54 -21.67 6.31 -17.59
N ARG A 55 -21.30 5.48 -18.57
CA ARG A 55 -20.86 4.12 -18.33
C ARG A 55 -19.52 4.10 -17.61
N ASP A 56 -18.56 4.94 -18.00
CA ASP A 56 -17.28 5.08 -17.31
C ASP A 56 -17.45 5.50 -15.85
N LEU A 57 -18.37 6.43 -15.59
CA LEU A 57 -18.73 6.83 -14.23
C LEU A 57 -19.33 5.66 -13.44
N ILE A 58 -20.23 4.87 -14.04
CA ILE A 58 -20.81 3.69 -13.40
C ILE A 58 -19.74 2.64 -13.08
N GLU A 59 -18.84 2.36 -14.02
CA GLU A 59 -17.71 1.42 -13.81
C GLU A 59 -16.83 1.89 -12.63
N ASN A 60 -16.53 3.18 -12.55
CA ASN A 60 -15.78 3.76 -11.44
C ASN A 60 -16.50 3.68 -10.09
N ILE A 61 -17.82 3.93 -10.05
CA ILE A 61 -18.61 3.78 -8.82
C ILE A 61 -18.63 2.31 -8.38
N ARG A 62 -18.83 1.36 -9.31
CA ARG A 62 -18.83 -0.07 -9.01
C ARG A 62 -17.48 -0.54 -8.48
N PHE A 63 -16.38 -0.09 -9.11
CA PHE A 63 -15.03 -0.35 -8.64
C PHE A 63 -14.85 0.10 -7.18
N ARG A 64 -15.19 1.36 -6.86
CA ARG A 64 -15.08 1.90 -5.49
C ARG A 64 -15.90 1.12 -4.47
N LEU A 65 -17.17 0.83 -4.78
CA LEU A 65 -18.04 0.07 -3.88
C LEU A 65 -17.49 -1.34 -3.63
N ALA A 66 -17.02 -2.01 -4.70
CA ALA A 66 -16.43 -3.34 -4.61
C ALA A 66 -15.11 -3.33 -3.81
N SER A 67 -14.26 -2.30 -3.95
CA SER A 67 -13.06 -2.13 -3.13
C SER A 67 -13.36 -1.91 -1.65
N ILE A 68 -14.39 -1.12 -1.32
CA ILE A 68 -14.85 -0.93 0.08
C ILE A 68 -15.33 -2.26 0.67
N HIS A 69 -16.10 -3.04 -0.10
CA HIS A 69 -16.55 -4.35 0.32
C HIS A 69 -15.36 -5.32 0.49
N ALA A 70 -14.41 -5.31 -0.44
CA ALA A 70 -13.16 -6.08 -0.35
C ALA A 70 -12.34 -5.74 0.91
N MET A 71 -12.17 -4.45 1.25
CA MET A 71 -11.48 -4.02 2.46
C MET A 71 -12.21 -4.47 3.73
N SER A 72 -13.54 -4.47 3.69
CA SER A 72 -14.37 -4.96 4.80
C SER A 72 -14.23 -6.47 4.97
N ASP A 73 -14.27 -7.23 3.85
CA ASP A 73 -14.08 -8.67 3.82
C ASP A 73 -12.70 -9.11 4.35
N LEU A 74 -11.62 -8.40 3.98
CA LEU A 74 -10.28 -8.61 4.53
C LEU A 74 -10.26 -8.40 6.05
N ASN A 75 -10.85 -7.31 6.52
CA ASN A 75 -10.81 -6.95 7.94
C ASN A 75 -11.61 -7.88 8.85
N ILE A 76 -12.64 -8.56 8.34
CA ILE A 76 -13.39 -9.57 9.09
C ILE A 76 -12.84 -10.99 8.91
N GLY A 77 -11.75 -11.15 8.15
CA GLY A 77 -11.16 -12.46 7.85
C GLY A 77 -12.12 -13.36 7.06
N ARG A 78 -12.89 -12.80 6.11
CA ARG A 78 -13.84 -13.58 5.30
C ARG A 78 -13.12 -14.61 4.43
N TYR A 79 -11.94 -14.26 3.95
CA TYR A 79 -11.09 -15.11 3.14
C TYR A 79 -9.81 -15.42 3.90
N ASP A 80 -9.35 -16.66 3.76
CA ASP A 80 -8.09 -17.06 4.36
C ASP A 80 -6.95 -16.30 3.66
N CYS A 81 -6.00 -15.86 4.46
CA CYS A 81 -4.84 -15.11 4.02
C CYS A 81 -3.59 -15.81 4.55
N ASP A 82 -2.50 -15.82 3.79
CA ASP A 82 -1.25 -16.48 4.20
C ASP A 82 -0.48 -15.65 5.26
N TYR A 83 -0.97 -15.66 6.50
CA TYR A 83 -0.33 -14.99 7.63
C TYR A 83 1.05 -15.60 7.91
N PHE A 84 2.05 -14.74 8.16
CA PHE A 84 3.38 -15.19 8.54
C PHE A 84 3.33 -16.02 9.84
N ASP A 85 3.88 -17.23 9.81
CA ASP A 85 4.11 -18.08 10.98
C ASP A 85 5.61 -18.45 11.08
N PRO A 86 6.33 -17.95 12.10
CA PRO A 86 7.76 -18.16 12.27
C PRO A 86 8.16 -19.62 12.46
N ASN A 87 7.23 -20.50 12.88
CA ASN A 87 7.50 -21.93 13.03
C ASN A 87 7.52 -22.67 11.68
N THR A 88 7.06 -22.01 10.61
CA THR A 88 6.84 -22.65 9.31
C THR A 88 7.61 -22.05 8.14
N GLY A 89 8.20 -20.87 8.29
CA GLY A 89 9.13 -20.27 7.32
C GLY A 89 8.48 -19.71 6.05
N LEU A 90 9.18 -19.80 4.91
CA LEU A 90 8.88 -19.11 3.63
C LEU A 90 8.26 -19.97 2.54
N GLU A 91 7.75 -21.15 2.84
CA GLU A 91 7.06 -21.89 1.78
C GLU A 91 5.74 -21.18 1.47
N PRO A 92 5.47 -20.75 0.21
CA PRO A 92 4.21 -20.09 -0.11
C PRO A 92 3.11 -21.13 0.03
N ARG A 93 2.29 -20.98 1.08
CA ARG A 93 1.35 -22.00 1.54
C ARG A 93 -0.08 -21.50 1.37
N ILE A 94 -0.74 -21.99 0.34
CA ILE A 94 -2.14 -21.72 0.03
C ILE A 94 -2.89 -23.08 0.05
N GLY A 95 -3.46 -23.43 1.22
CA GLY A 95 -4.45 -24.52 1.44
C GLY A 95 -3.95 -25.76 2.22
N THR A 96 -4.50 -25.98 3.44
CA THR A 96 -4.28 -27.11 4.41
C THR A 96 -2.83 -27.54 4.68
N THR A 97 -2.54 -28.54 5.54
CA THR A 97 -1.20 -28.77 6.14
C THR A 97 -0.23 -29.64 5.33
N ASP A 98 -0.55 -30.05 4.10
CA ASP A 98 0.21 -31.06 3.33
C ASP A 98 0.83 -30.53 2.00
N PRO A 99 1.58 -31.33 1.21
CA PRO A 99 2.23 -30.90 -0.05
C PRO A 99 1.32 -30.34 -1.16
N SER A 100 -0.01 -30.41 -1.04
CA SER A 100 -0.95 -29.68 -1.90
C SER A 100 -0.92 -28.15 -1.71
N ARG A 101 -0.12 -27.67 -0.75
CA ARG A 101 -0.01 -26.28 -0.27
C ARG A 101 0.54 -25.23 -1.22
N ARG A 102 1.08 -25.56 -2.38
CA ARG A 102 1.71 -24.54 -3.23
C ARG A 102 0.63 -23.89 -4.06
N SER A 103 0.50 -22.57 -3.94
CA SER A 103 -0.33 -21.82 -4.87
C SER A 103 0.21 -22.04 -6.27
N GLU A 104 -0.65 -22.45 -7.20
CA GLU A 104 -0.31 -22.44 -8.61
C GLU A 104 -0.29 -21.01 -9.17
N TYR A 105 -0.95 -20.06 -8.50
CA TYR A 105 -1.18 -18.69 -8.96
C TYR A 105 -0.23 -17.65 -8.35
N TRP A 106 0.38 -17.93 -7.20
CA TRP A 106 1.18 -16.97 -6.44
C TRP A 106 2.50 -17.57 -5.96
N ALA A 107 3.58 -16.80 -6.08
CA ALA A 107 4.89 -17.14 -5.54
C ALA A 107 5.46 -15.95 -4.75
N PHE A 108 6.37 -16.23 -3.82
CA PHE A 108 7.16 -15.17 -3.19
C PHE A 108 8.04 -14.49 -4.23
N LEU A 109 8.13 -13.16 -4.13
CA LEU A 109 9.02 -12.38 -4.97
C LEU A 109 10.49 -12.64 -4.60
N HIS A 110 10.76 -12.94 -3.32
CA HIS A 110 12.07 -13.22 -2.76
C HIS A 110 12.04 -14.52 -1.91
N PRO A 111 11.96 -15.70 -2.53
CA PRO A 111 11.76 -16.98 -1.84
C PRO A 111 12.90 -17.41 -0.90
N HIS A 112 14.00 -16.66 -0.85
CA HIS A 112 15.16 -16.90 0.01
C HIS A 112 15.19 -15.99 1.26
N ASP A 113 14.35 -14.96 1.32
CA ASP A 113 14.32 -13.97 2.40
C ASP A 113 13.24 -14.32 3.42
N VAL A 114 13.65 -14.68 4.65
CA VAL A 114 12.76 -15.22 5.70
C VAL A 114 11.71 -14.24 6.21
N TRP A 115 11.83 -12.96 5.83
CA TRP A 115 10.88 -11.90 6.16
C TRP A 115 10.07 -11.42 4.95
N ASP A 116 10.20 -12.08 3.79
CA ASP A 116 9.48 -11.65 2.60
C ASP A 116 7.95 -11.76 2.80
N ALA A 117 7.30 -10.64 2.49
CA ALA A 117 5.86 -10.47 2.47
C ALA A 117 5.37 -10.08 1.06
N GLU A 118 6.27 -10.10 0.08
CA GLU A 118 6.02 -9.67 -1.29
C GLU A 118 5.73 -10.88 -2.20
N TRP A 119 4.70 -10.75 -3.02
CA TRP A 119 4.18 -11.81 -3.86
C TRP A 119 4.07 -11.38 -5.30
N VAL A 120 4.23 -12.35 -6.19
CA VAL A 120 4.09 -12.21 -7.63
C VAL A 120 3.13 -13.26 -8.16
N GLN A 121 2.24 -12.84 -9.05
CA GLN A 121 1.39 -13.74 -9.79
C GLN A 121 2.25 -14.61 -10.73
N THR A 122 2.01 -15.92 -10.74
CA THR A 122 2.65 -16.84 -11.69
C THR A 122 2.04 -16.68 -13.09
N SER A 123 2.66 -17.29 -14.10
CA SER A 123 2.12 -17.30 -15.47
C SER A 123 0.97 -18.30 -15.68
N VAL A 124 0.43 -18.90 -14.62
CA VAL A 124 -0.59 -19.96 -14.71
C VAL A 124 -1.99 -19.36 -14.58
N GLY A 125 -2.91 -19.77 -15.45
CA GLY A 125 -4.33 -19.40 -15.40
C GLY A 125 -4.63 -17.99 -15.91
N GLN A 126 -5.92 -17.62 -15.89
CA GLN A 126 -6.34 -16.24 -16.13
C GLN A 126 -6.09 -15.39 -14.89
N PRO A 127 -5.74 -14.09 -15.03
CA PRO A 127 -5.60 -13.18 -13.90
C PRO A 127 -6.81 -13.16 -12.96
N SER A 128 -8.02 -13.21 -13.51
CA SER A 128 -9.26 -13.27 -12.73
C SER A 128 -9.36 -14.53 -11.86
N ASP A 129 -8.87 -15.68 -12.32
CA ASP A 129 -8.84 -16.92 -11.52
C ASP A 129 -7.81 -16.83 -10.40
N ALA A 130 -6.65 -16.23 -10.67
CA ALA A 130 -5.57 -16.07 -9.69
C ALA A 130 -5.98 -15.24 -8.47
N ILE A 131 -6.90 -14.27 -8.64
CA ILE A 131 -7.28 -13.33 -7.59
C ILE A 131 -8.75 -13.44 -7.14
N ALA A 132 -9.53 -14.40 -7.67
CA ALA A 132 -10.95 -14.51 -7.34
C ALA A 132 -11.22 -14.80 -5.85
N PRO A 133 -11.94 -13.93 -5.10
CA PRO A 133 -12.27 -14.11 -3.69
C PRO A 133 -13.35 -15.20 -3.47
N ARG A 134 -12.95 -16.46 -3.62
CA ARG A 134 -13.82 -17.64 -3.48
C ARG A 134 -13.66 -18.24 -2.07
N ALA A 135 -14.73 -18.84 -1.54
CA ALA A 135 -14.66 -19.55 -0.26
C ALA A 135 -13.62 -20.69 -0.33
N GLY A 136 -12.70 -20.73 0.63
CA GLY A 136 -11.58 -21.67 0.66
C GLY A 136 -10.38 -21.27 -0.21
N ALA A 137 -10.41 -20.13 -0.90
CA ALA A 137 -9.21 -19.55 -1.49
C ALA A 137 -8.34 -18.94 -0.37
N ILE A 138 -7.02 -19.16 -0.47
CA ILE A 138 -6.05 -18.46 0.38
C ILE A 138 -5.35 -17.40 -0.46
N PHE A 139 -5.20 -16.19 0.07
CA PHE A 139 -4.63 -15.05 -0.67
C PHE A 139 -3.20 -14.72 -0.24
N PRO A 140 -2.38 -14.18 -1.17
CA PRO A 140 -1.00 -13.78 -0.92
C PRO A 140 -0.97 -12.60 0.07
N PHE A 141 -0.87 -12.89 1.37
CA PHE A 141 -1.05 -11.84 2.37
C PHE A 141 -0.39 -12.14 3.72
N ARG A 142 0.82 -11.58 3.93
CA ARG A 142 1.59 -11.74 5.18
C ARG A 142 1.42 -10.60 6.18
N GLY A 143 0.21 -10.05 6.28
CA GLY A 143 -0.12 -9.03 7.29
C GLY A 143 0.39 -7.62 6.99
N GLU A 144 0.97 -7.38 5.81
CA GLU A 144 1.50 -6.09 5.38
C GLU A 144 0.35 -5.19 4.84
N CYS A 145 0.29 -3.92 5.25
CA CYS A 145 -0.90 -3.08 4.95
C CYS A 145 -0.94 -2.51 3.52
N ALA A 146 0.19 -2.37 2.82
CA ALA A 146 0.20 -2.07 1.38
C ALA A 146 -0.37 -3.22 0.54
N GLY A 147 0.06 -4.46 0.81
CA GLY A 147 -0.45 -5.66 0.16
C GLY A 147 -1.95 -5.83 0.35
N ALA A 148 -2.48 -5.56 1.55
CA ALA A 148 -3.93 -5.57 1.81
C ALA A 148 -4.63 -4.61 0.85
N PHE A 149 -4.13 -3.38 0.74
CA PHE A 149 -4.74 -2.38 -0.12
C PHE A 149 -4.68 -2.78 -1.60
N GLN A 150 -3.54 -3.30 -2.07
CA GLN A 150 -3.37 -3.79 -3.44
C GLN A 150 -4.37 -4.91 -3.76
N LEU A 151 -4.57 -5.86 -2.83
CA LEU A 151 -5.62 -6.87 -2.96
C LEU A 151 -7.02 -6.26 -3.10
N THR A 152 -7.34 -5.22 -2.31
CA THR A 152 -8.65 -4.55 -2.43
C THR A 152 -8.85 -3.79 -3.74
N VAL A 153 -7.77 -3.33 -4.37
CA VAL A 153 -7.81 -2.74 -5.71
C VAL A 153 -8.14 -3.84 -6.72
N TYR A 154 -7.39 -4.95 -6.73
CA TYR A 154 -7.65 -6.04 -7.67
C TYR A 154 -9.04 -6.67 -7.47
N TRP A 155 -9.47 -6.92 -6.24
CA TRP A 155 -10.82 -7.40 -5.95
C TRP A 155 -11.90 -6.39 -6.30
N GLY A 156 -11.64 -5.10 -6.11
CA GLY A 156 -12.57 -4.05 -6.53
C GLY A 156 -12.79 -4.06 -8.03
N LEU A 157 -11.72 -4.16 -8.81
CA LEU A 157 -11.80 -4.25 -10.27
C LEU A 157 -12.51 -5.53 -10.70
N LEU A 158 -12.13 -6.68 -10.13
CA LEU A 158 -12.74 -7.97 -10.46
C LEU A 158 -14.24 -8.02 -10.11
N ASN A 159 -14.61 -7.70 -8.87
CA ASN A 159 -15.99 -7.82 -8.39
C ASN A 159 -16.87 -6.68 -8.89
N GLY A 160 -16.31 -5.49 -9.12
CA GLY A 160 -17.05 -4.33 -9.61
C GLY A 160 -17.32 -4.37 -11.11
N LEU A 161 -16.40 -4.93 -11.90
CA LEU A 161 -16.47 -4.91 -13.37
C LEU A 161 -16.73 -6.30 -13.99
N GLY A 162 -16.47 -7.37 -13.25
CA GLY A 162 -16.56 -8.75 -13.70
C GLY A 162 -15.26 -9.26 -14.31
N ALA A 163 -15.12 -10.60 -14.34
CA ALA A 163 -13.91 -11.29 -14.78
C ALA A 163 -13.43 -10.89 -16.18
N ALA A 164 -14.33 -10.82 -17.16
CA ALA A 164 -13.97 -10.48 -18.54
C ALA A 164 -13.32 -9.08 -18.66
N ARG A 165 -13.86 -8.09 -17.95
CA ARG A 165 -13.32 -6.72 -17.95
C ARG A 165 -12.01 -6.64 -17.15
N PHE A 166 -11.91 -7.40 -16.06
CA PHE A 166 -10.66 -7.51 -15.29
C PHE A 166 -9.52 -8.13 -16.12
N ASP A 167 -9.78 -9.24 -16.82
CA ASP A 167 -8.78 -9.92 -17.65
C ASP A 167 -8.33 -9.05 -18.83
N GLU A 168 -9.25 -8.27 -19.43
CA GLU A 168 -8.92 -7.25 -20.43
C GLU A 168 -7.95 -6.22 -19.86
N MET A 169 -8.21 -5.70 -18.66
CA MET A 169 -7.31 -4.75 -18.00
C MET A 169 -5.96 -5.38 -17.65
N ALA A 170 -5.97 -6.62 -17.16
CA ALA A 170 -4.77 -7.37 -16.82
C ALA A 170 -3.90 -7.68 -18.04
N SER A 171 -4.49 -7.78 -19.24
CA SER A 171 -3.71 -7.89 -20.48
C SER A 171 -2.86 -6.65 -20.77
N VAL A 172 -3.20 -5.50 -20.18
CA VAL A 172 -2.46 -4.23 -20.31
C VAL A 172 -1.48 -4.04 -19.15
N PHE A 173 -1.93 -4.21 -17.90
CA PHE A 173 -1.05 -4.01 -16.74
C PHE A 173 -0.13 -5.21 -16.44
N GLY A 174 -0.38 -6.36 -17.05
CA GLY A 174 0.45 -7.56 -16.93
C GLY A 174 0.32 -8.28 -15.59
N THR A 175 1.48 -8.61 -15.01
CA THR A 175 1.57 -9.47 -13.81
C THR A 175 1.13 -8.73 -12.57
N MET A 176 0.27 -9.31 -11.74
CA MET A 176 -0.08 -8.73 -10.44
C MET A 176 1.03 -8.94 -9.40
N TYR A 177 1.19 -7.95 -8.53
CA TYR A 177 2.12 -7.98 -7.40
C TYR A 177 1.41 -7.52 -6.12
N VAL A 178 1.72 -8.15 -5.00
CA VAL A 178 1.15 -7.85 -3.67
C VAL A 178 2.27 -7.64 -2.66
N GLY A 179 2.24 -6.55 -1.90
CA GLY A 179 3.26 -6.15 -0.93
C GLY A 179 3.94 -4.83 -1.34
N PRO A 180 4.87 -4.82 -2.30
CA PRO A 180 5.67 -3.63 -2.58
C PRO A 180 4.87 -2.59 -3.36
N TRP A 181 5.06 -1.30 -3.06
CA TRP A 181 4.49 -0.22 -3.89
C TRP A 181 5.24 -0.03 -5.21
N ARG A 182 6.49 -0.48 -5.29
CA ARG A 182 7.34 -0.38 -6.48
C ARG A 182 8.18 -1.63 -6.68
N LEU A 183 8.43 -1.97 -7.95
CA LEU A 183 9.29 -3.06 -8.37
C LEU A 183 10.51 -2.47 -9.07
N GLY A 184 11.53 -2.12 -8.29
CA GLY A 184 12.64 -1.31 -8.76
C GLY A 184 12.17 0.07 -9.22
N ASN A 185 12.31 0.36 -10.51
CA ASN A 185 11.89 1.63 -11.11
C ASN A 185 10.40 1.68 -11.50
N ARG A 186 9.66 0.58 -11.35
CA ARG A 186 8.26 0.50 -11.77
C ARG A 186 7.29 0.72 -10.62
N PRO A 187 6.15 1.38 -10.85
CA PRO A 187 5.03 1.30 -9.92
C PRO A 187 4.47 -0.13 -9.87
N ASN A 188 3.88 -0.50 -8.73
CA ASN A 188 3.02 -1.67 -8.65
C ASN A 188 1.77 -1.46 -9.55
N PRO A 189 1.31 -2.44 -10.34
CA PRO A 189 0.14 -2.32 -11.20
C PRO A 189 -1.12 -1.79 -10.51
N ALA A 190 -1.34 -2.15 -9.24
CA ALA A 190 -2.47 -1.64 -8.46
C ALA A 190 -2.48 -0.10 -8.39
N THR A 191 -1.31 0.54 -8.34
CA THR A 191 -1.20 2.00 -8.21
C THR A 191 -1.59 2.76 -9.49
N LEU A 192 -1.68 2.08 -10.65
CA LEU A 192 -2.24 2.68 -11.88
C LEU A 192 -3.68 3.17 -11.66
N PHE A 193 -4.40 2.50 -10.76
CA PHE A 193 -5.78 2.82 -10.40
C PHE A 193 -5.88 3.77 -9.19
N MET A 194 -4.76 4.37 -8.77
CA MET A 194 -4.62 5.17 -7.55
C MET A 194 -4.01 6.55 -7.88
N GLN A 195 -4.82 7.47 -8.38
CA GLN A 195 -4.35 8.76 -8.87
C GLN A 195 -4.13 9.78 -7.74
N PRO A 196 -3.02 10.55 -7.73
CA PRO A 196 -2.78 11.54 -6.67
C PRO A 196 -3.90 12.56 -6.51
N ALA A 197 -4.32 12.81 -5.27
CA ALA A 197 -5.39 13.74 -4.91
C ALA A 197 -5.00 14.68 -3.76
N SER A 198 -5.68 15.82 -3.69
CA SER A 198 -5.49 16.77 -2.59
C SER A 198 -6.10 16.25 -1.29
N LEU A 199 -5.39 16.43 -0.18
CA LEU A 199 -5.91 16.23 1.18
C LEU A 199 -6.92 17.31 1.60
N GLU A 200 -6.94 18.46 0.92
CA GLU A 200 -7.87 19.56 1.20
C GLU A 200 -9.28 19.28 0.70
N ASP A 201 -9.39 18.47 -0.35
CA ASP A 201 -10.67 18.02 -0.89
C ASP A 201 -11.32 16.99 0.04
N PRO A 202 -12.66 16.90 0.11
CA PRO A 202 -13.31 15.83 0.84
C PRO A 202 -12.89 14.47 0.26
N PRO A 203 -12.56 13.47 1.11
CA PRO A 203 -12.29 12.12 0.64
C PRO A 203 -13.55 11.53 0.00
N ILE A 204 -13.38 10.77 -1.08
CA ILE A 204 -14.45 10.06 -1.77
C ILE A 204 -14.41 8.61 -1.28
N PRO A 205 -15.53 7.99 -0.87
CA PRO A 205 -15.51 6.60 -0.42
C PRO A 205 -14.75 5.70 -1.42
N GLY A 206 -13.88 4.86 -0.87
CA GLY A 206 -12.93 4.02 -1.59
C GLY A 206 -11.54 4.64 -1.78
N ASP A 207 -11.36 5.96 -1.59
CA ASP A 207 -10.03 6.59 -1.72
C ASP A 207 -9.01 5.93 -0.78
N TYR A 208 -7.77 5.85 -1.25
CA TYR A 208 -6.61 5.55 -0.41
C TYR A 208 -6.18 6.80 0.33
N LEU A 209 -5.85 6.64 1.60
CA LEU A 209 -5.21 7.63 2.43
C LEU A 209 -4.10 6.98 3.25
N TYR A 210 -2.95 7.66 3.34
CA TYR A 210 -1.89 7.26 4.25
C TYR A 210 -1.95 8.09 5.52
N PHE A 211 -2.22 7.42 6.64
CA PHE A 211 -2.23 8.03 7.96
C PHE A 211 -0.88 7.80 8.62
N LYS A 212 0.00 8.79 8.56
CA LYS A 212 1.40 8.70 8.97
C LYS A 212 1.52 8.85 10.48
N ASN A 213 2.41 8.06 11.08
CA ASN A 213 2.87 8.30 12.44
C ASN A 213 3.79 9.53 12.47
N LYS A 214 4.42 9.84 13.61
CA LYS A 214 5.37 10.95 13.68
C LYS A 214 6.53 10.73 12.70
N ASP A 215 6.99 11.82 12.07
CA ASP A 215 7.95 11.76 10.96
C ASP A 215 9.30 11.11 11.33
N ASP A 216 9.66 11.07 12.61
CA ASP A 216 10.87 10.42 13.12
C ASP A 216 10.64 9.01 13.68
N TYR A 217 9.48 8.37 13.44
CA TYR A 217 9.20 7.01 13.94
C TYR A 217 10.32 6.03 13.57
N LEU A 218 10.72 5.97 12.29
CA LEU A 218 11.78 5.06 11.82
C LEU A 218 13.18 5.39 12.32
N ARG A 219 13.39 6.61 12.83
CA ARG A 219 14.64 6.97 13.50
C ARG A 219 14.79 6.22 14.83
N TRP A 220 13.68 6.05 15.55
CA TRP A 220 13.67 5.49 16.91
C TRP A 220 13.21 4.04 16.98
N ALA A 221 12.39 3.60 16.01
CA ALA A 221 11.92 2.23 15.85
C ALA A 221 12.17 1.76 14.41
N PRO A 222 13.44 1.56 14.00
CA PRO A 222 13.80 1.17 12.63
C PRO A 222 13.30 -0.22 12.24
N ASP A 223 13.07 -1.09 13.23
CA ASP A 223 12.42 -2.39 13.10
C ASP A 223 10.89 -2.33 13.25
N GLY A 224 10.36 -1.15 13.58
CA GLY A 224 8.95 -0.92 13.90
C GLY A 224 8.02 -1.05 12.69
N PHE A 225 6.79 -1.52 12.98
CA PHE A 225 5.75 -1.77 11.97
C PHE A 225 4.82 -0.57 11.75
N TRP A 226 4.80 0.39 12.67
CA TRP A 226 3.79 1.45 12.76
C TRP A 226 4.26 2.79 12.23
N THR A 227 4.99 2.79 11.11
CA THR A 227 5.38 4.01 10.37
C THR A 227 4.16 4.83 9.94
N GLY A 228 3.03 4.15 9.77
CA GLY A 228 1.73 4.70 9.47
C GLY A 228 0.74 3.59 9.16
N LEU A 229 -0.38 3.97 8.55
CA LEU A 229 -1.42 3.05 8.12
C LEU A 229 -1.87 3.40 6.70
N ASN A 230 -1.74 2.41 5.82
CA ASN A 230 -2.40 2.39 4.51
C ASN A 230 -3.90 2.13 4.71
N SER A 231 -4.72 3.15 4.49
CA SER A 231 -6.13 3.16 4.88
C SER A 231 -7.06 3.57 3.74
N MET A 232 -8.25 2.99 3.72
CA MET A 232 -9.31 3.27 2.76
C MET A 232 -10.37 4.12 3.45
N TYR A 233 -10.84 5.17 2.79
CA TYR A 233 -12.00 5.90 3.30
C TYR A 233 -13.28 5.08 3.06
N MET A 234 -13.99 4.76 4.15
CA MET A 234 -15.13 3.83 4.14
C MET A 234 -16.49 4.53 4.10
N GLY A 235 -16.51 5.86 4.09
CA GLY A 235 -17.70 6.70 4.16
C GLY A 235 -18.03 7.18 5.58
N LYS A 236 -19.19 7.81 5.72
CA LYS A 236 -19.67 8.36 7.00
C LYS A 236 -20.61 7.40 7.73
N ASP A 237 -20.63 7.50 9.06
CA ASP A 237 -21.73 6.95 9.85
C ASP A 237 -22.97 7.86 9.86
N MET A 238 -24.03 7.44 10.55
CA MET A 238 -25.29 8.19 10.64
C MET A 238 -25.15 9.58 11.29
N LEU A 239 -24.06 9.83 12.02
CA LEU A 239 -23.77 11.13 12.64
C LEU A 239 -22.88 12.00 11.75
N GLY A 240 -22.48 11.51 10.57
CA GLY A 240 -21.57 12.21 9.67
C GLY A 240 -20.09 12.01 10.01
N THR A 241 -19.75 11.14 10.96
CA THR A 241 -18.35 10.85 11.32
C THR A 241 -17.72 10.02 10.22
N ARG A 242 -16.55 10.44 9.75
CA ARG A 242 -15.75 9.72 8.75
C ARG A 242 -15.11 8.48 9.36
N HIS A 243 -15.19 7.36 8.65
CA HIS A 243 -14.54 6.10 9.03
C HIS A 243 -13.57 5.64 7.97
N TYR A 244 -12.51 5.00 8.42
CA TYR A 244 -11.41 4.50 7.60
C TYR A 244 -11.13 3.04 7.96
N ALA A 245 -10.62 2.28 6.99
CA ALA A 245 -10.19 0.91 7.23
C ALA A 245 -8.87 0.60 6.55
N GLY A 246 -7.96 -0.05 7.27
CA GLY A 246 -6.72 -0.62 6.76
C GLY A 246 -6.49 -1.97 7.44
N MET A 247 -5.40 -2.66 7.10
CA MET A 247 -5.09 -3.92 7.78
C MET A 247 -4.93 -3.70 9.29
N GLY A 248 -5.61 -4.51 10.11
CA GLY A 248 -5.57 -4.40 11.57
C GLY A 248 -6.32 -3.19 12.14
N ALA A 249 -6.98 -2.41 11.29
CA ALA A 249 -7.69 -1.19 11.67
C ALA A 249 -9.02 -1.14 10.91
N SER A 250 -10.05 -1.80 11.45
CA SER A 250 -11.37 -1.86 10.80
C SER A 250 -12.31 -0.78 11.33
N TRP A 251 -12.85 0.03 10.43
CA TRP A 251 -13.93 0.98 10.70
C TRP A 251 -13.60 1.94 11.87
N LEU A 252 -12.48 2.64 11.76
CA LEU A 252 -12.00 3.58 12.76
C LEU A 252 -12.24 5.02 12.32
N SER A 253 -12.64 5.88 13.26
CA SER A 253 -12.62 7.32 13.07
C SER A 253 -11.18 7.83 13.00
N GLU A 254 -10.98 9.03 12.44
CA GLU A 254 -9.65 9.65 12.42
C GLU A 254 -9.06 9.79 13.84
N THR A 255 -9.89 10.15 14.83
CA THR A 255 -9.46 10.23 16.23
C THR A 255 -8.95 8.88 16.73
N ASN A 256 -9.66 7.79 16.43
CA ASN A 256 -9.26 6.46 16.87
C ASN A 256 -7.98 6.00 16.17
N LEU A 257 -7.85 6.24 14.86
CA LEU A 257 -6.60 5.98 14.12
C LEU A 257 -5.41 6.73 14.74
N ARG A 258 -5.60 8.01 15.07
CA ARG A 258 -4.60 8.86 15.72
C ARG A 258 -4.14 8.25 17.04
N MET A 259 -5.08 7.84 17.88
CA MET A 259 -4.76 7.22 19.16
C MET A 259 -4.01 5.89 18.99
N SER A 260 -4.35 5.08 17.99
CA SER A 260 -3.64 3.82 17.70
C SER A 260 -2.17 4.07 17.34
N LEU A 261 -1.87 5.01 16.44
CA LEU A 261 -0.49 5.31 16.05
C LEU A 261 0.31 6.01 17.15
N VAL A 262 -0.33 6.90 17.92
CA VAL A 262 0.28 7.52 19.10
C VAL A 262 0.69 6.47 20.13
N ASN A 263 -0.20 5.50 20.39
CA ASN A 263 0.10 4.42 21.32
C ASN A 263 1.26 3.53 20.82
N ALA A 264 1.27 3.21 19.52
CA ALA A 264 2.38 2.48 18.91
C ALA A 264 3.71 3.25 19.05
N TYR A 265 3.72 4.56 18.78
CA TYR A 265 4.92 5.39 18.95
C TYR A 265 5.43 5.36 20.39
N TYR A 266 4.57 5.48 21.40
CA TYR A 266 5.00 5.45 22.80
C TYR A 266 5.57 4.10 23.23
N HIS A 267 5.08 3.01 22.65
CA HIS A 267 5.57 1.68 22.93
C HIS A 267 6.91 1.42 22.23
N ASP A 268 6.98 1.70 20.93
CA ASP A 268 8.11 1.33 20.09
C ASP A 268 9.28 2.32 20.21
N CYS A 269 8.98 3.61 20.40
CA CYS A 269 9.98 4.68 20.43
C CYS A 269 10.28 5.17 21.86
N TYR A 270 10.01 4.39 22.91
CA TYR A 270 10.29 4.82 24.29
C TYR A 270 11.77 5.20 24.47
N PRO A 271 12.11 6.31 25.17
CA PRO A 271 11.26 7.22 25.94
C PRO A 271 10.74 8.44 25.15
N HIS A 272 10.86 8.44 23.82
CA HIS A 272 10.42 9.56 22.99
C HIS A 272 8.90 9.71 23.00
N THR A 273 8.43 10.95 22.86
CA THR A 273 7.01 11.29 22.92
C THR A 273 6.54 12.14 21.73
N ILE A 274 5.22 12.26 21.58
CA ILE A 274 4.57 13.11 20.59
C ILE A 274 3.97 14.32 21.33
N ALA A 275 4.49 15.52 21.06
CA ALA A 275 4.07 16.73 21.77
C ALA A 275 2.70 17.23 21.28
N HIS A 276 2.43 17.07 19.98
CA HIS A 276 1.25 17.58 19.29
C HIS A 276 0.64 16.49 18.39
N PRO A 277 -0.03 15.48 18.96
CA PRO A 277 -0.62 14.37 18.19
C PRO A 277 -1.54 14.79 17.05
N ASN A 278 -2.20 15.94 17.16
CA ASN A 278 -3.11 16.48 16.14
C ASN A 278 -2.41 16.95 14.85
N VAL A 279 -1.10 17.20 14.90
CA VAL A 279 -0.31 17.69 13.77
C VAL A 279 0.78 16.69 13.41
N GLU A 280 1.35 16.02 14.39
CA GLU A 280 2.48 15.11 14.18
C GLU A 280 2.07 13.74 13.62
N VAL A 281 0.85 13.26 13.90
CA VAL A 281 0.33 11.98 13.41
C VAL A 281 -0.85 12.25 12.48
N ARG A 282 -0.70 12.21 11.17
CA ARG A 282 -1.68 12.86 10.26
C ARG A 282 -1.82 12.14 8.93
N PHE A 283 -2.91 12.42 8.22
CA PHE A 283 -2.95 12.09 6.80
C PHE A 283 -1.90 12.90 6.05
N THR A 284 -1.10 12.23 5.22
CA THR A 284 -0.02 12.84 4.44
C THR A 284 -0.13 12.56 2.95
N GLU A 285 -0.89 11.53 2.58
CA GLU A 285 -1.13 11.17 1.20
C GLU A 285 -2.60 10.80 0.99
N ARG A 286 -3.12 11.12 -0.20
CA ARG A 286 -4.42 10.64 -0.70
C ARG A 286 -4.30 10.26 -2.17
N ARG A 287 -4.89 9.12 -2.53
CA ARG A 287 -5.06 8.69 -3.92
C ARG A 287 -6.53 8.38 -4.23
N LEU A 288 -7.02 8.89 -5.36
CA LEU A 288 -8.33 8.56 -5.90
C LEU A 288 -8.30 7.16 -6.51
N LEU A 289 -9.21 6.30 -6.06
CA LEU A 289 -9.50 5.08 -6.79
C LEU A 289 -10.25 5.44 -8.08
N THR A 290 -9.62 5.22 -9.22
CA THR A 290 -10.22 5.53 -10.51
C THR A 290 -9.68 4.60 -11.60
N ILE A 291 -10.51 4.32 -12.59
CA ILE A 291 -10.10 3.63 -13.81
C ILE A 291 -9.55 4.71 -14.76
N PRO A 292 -8.22 4.75 -15.01
CA PRO A 292 -7.66 5.72 -15.94
C PRO A 292 -8.07 5.36 -17.38
N LYS A 293 -8.19 6.39 -18.23
CA LYS A 293 -8.54 6.20 -19.66
C LYS A 293 -7.47 5.43 -20.41
N GLU A 294 -6.22 5.79 -20.13
CA GLU A 294 -5.02 5.19 -20.70
C GLU A 294 -4.08 4.90 -19.55
N TYR A 295 -3.48 3.72 -19.59
CA TYR A 295 -2.42 3.32 -18.68
C TYR A 295 -1.52 2.37 -19.43
N GLU A 296 -0.21 2.55 -19.24
CA GLU A 296 0.81 1.69 -19.80
C GLU A 296 1.70 1.21 -18.67
N MET A 297 2.12 -0.05 -18.74
CA MET A 297 3.17 -0.57 -17.88
C MET A 297 4.51 -0.47 -18.60
N PRO A 298 5.55 0.11 -17.99
CA PRO A 298 6.89 0.10 -18.57
C PRO A 298 7.40 -1.36 -18.74
N ASP A 299 8.53 -1.59 -19.44
CA ASP A 299 9.07 -2.93 -19.81
C ASP A 299 10.07 -3.62 -18.82
N HIS A 300 9.84 -4.88 -18.39
CA HIS A 300 10.54 -5.50 -17.24
C HIS A 300 12.06 -5.68 -17.41
N ALA A 301 12.82 -5.30 -16.38
CA ALA A 301 14.17 -5.81 -16.17
C ALA A 301 14.11 -6.93 -15.11
N GLN A 302 14.66 -8.10 -15.45
CA GLN A 302 14.86 -9.19 -14.50
C GLN A 302 15.91 -8.79 -13.45
N ARG A 303 15.63 -9.07 -12.18
CA ARG A 303 16.62 -8.94 -11.10
C ARG A 303 17.62 -10.10 -11.15
N SER A 304 18.89 -9.78 -10.88
CA SER A 304 19.90 -10.74 -10.46
C SER A 304 19.67 -11.14 -9.00
N GLY A 305 20.06 -12.37 -8.64
CA GLY A 305 19.83 -12.94 -7.31
C GLY A 305 20.51 -12.16 -6.19
N ALA A 306 20.01 -12.35 -4.97
CA ALA A 306 20.49 -11.68 -3.77
C ALA A 306 21.96 -12.02 -3.46
N GLN A 307 22.76 -11.01 -3.13
CA GLN A 307 24.10 -11.20 -2.58
C GLN A 307 24.00 -11.16 -1.05
N ALA A 308 24.68 -12.09 -0.37
CA ALA A 308 24.83 -12.01 1.07
C ALA A 308 25.86 -10.90 1.36
N GLY A 309 25.39 -9.72 1.76
CA GLY A 309 26.27 -8.62 2.16
C GLY A 309 26.85 -8.82 3.56
N LYS A 310 27.49 -7.77 4.08
CA LYS A 310 28.15 -7.75 5.39
C LYS A 310 27.88 -6.47 6.16
N ALA A 311 27.67 -6.56 7.48
CA ALA A 311 27.53 -5.38 8.32
C ALA A 311 28.91 -4.78 8.67
N PRO A 312 29.19 -3.51 8.34
CA PRO A 312 30.42 -2.84 8.75
C PRO A 312 30.50 -2.70 10.27
N SER A 313 31.72 -2.51 10.78
CA SER A 313 31.92 -2.11 12.18
C SER A 313 31.43 -0.68 12.41
N ILE A 314 31.07 -0.32 13.66
CA ILE A 314 30.73 1.05 14.05
C ILE A 314 31.83 2.03 13.62
N ARG A 315 33.09 1.67 13.86
CA ARG A 315 34.24 2.48 13.46
C ARG A 315 34.29 2.72 11.95
N THR A 316 34.00 1.70 11.14
CA THR A 316 33.95 1.84 9.68
C THR A 316 32.82 2.77 9.25
N LEU A 317 31.66 2.69 9.89
CA LEU A 317 30.54 3.62 9.64
C LEU A 317 30.95 5.06 9.98
N GLU A 318 31.57 5.29 11.14
CA GLU A 318 32.05 6.63 11.55
C GLU A 318 33.12 7.19 10.60
N GLU A 319 34.06 6.35 10.15
CA GLU A 319 35.09 6.71 9.15
C GLU A 319 34.45 7.05 7.78
N SER A 320 33.30 6.46 7.46
CA SER A 320 32.48 6.75 6.28
C SER A 320 31.51 7.92 6.46
N GLY A 321 31.58 8.67 7.57
CA GLY A 321 30.81 9.90 7.78
C GLY A 321 29.50 9.73 8.56
N TYR A 322 29.19 8.54 9.06
CA TYR A 322 28.05 8.34 9.96
C TYR A 322 28.32 8.96 11.34
N VAL A 323 27.29 9.55 11.93
CA VAL A 323 27.34 10.15 13.26
C VAL A 323 26.55 9.30 14.24
N SER A 324 27.18 8.89 15.34
CA SER A 324 26.51 8.16 16.42
C SER A 324 25.54 9.07 17.18
N LEU A 325 24.31 8.59 17.36
CA LEU A 325 23.28 9.23 18.16
C LEU A 325 23.13 8.59 19.56
N GLY A 326 23.89 7.54 19.84
CA GLY A 326 23.75 6.70 21.02
C GLY A 326 22.73 5.56 20.84
N GLY A 327 22.78 4.57 21.73
CA GLY A 327 21.86 3.42 21.72
C GLY A 327 21.97 2.53 20.48
N GLY A 328 23.15 2.41 19.87
CA GLY A 328 23.36 1.61 18.66
C GLY A 328 22.85 2.27 17.37
N ILE A 329 22.38 3.52 17.44
CA ILE A 329 21.87 4.27 16.29
C ILE A 329 22.96 5.18 15.71
N LEU A 330 23.18 5.08 14.40
CA LEU A 330 24.03 5.98 13.62
C LEU A 330 23.23 6.61 12.48
N GLU A 331 23.55 7.84 12.11
CA GLU A 331 22.91 8.52 10.98
C GLU A 331 23.92 9.08 9.97
N HIS A 332 23.55 9.07 8.70
CA HIS A 332 24.24 9.80 7.64
C HIS A 332 23.24 10.74 6.97
N ALA A 333 23.42 12.05 7.14
CA ALA A 333 22.43 13.04 6.72
C ALA A 333 22.25 13.09 5.19
N THR A 334 23.29 12.83 4.40
CA THR A 334 23.21 12.81 2.93
C THR A 334 24.32 11.95 2.33
N THR A 335 23.98 10.84 1.69
CA THR A 335 24.87 9.95 0.92
C THR A 335 24.10 9.46 -0.31
N THR A 336 24.58 8.42 -0.98
CA THR A 336 23.93 7.81 -2.14
C THR A 336 23.63 6.33 -1.89
N VAL A 337 22.64 5.80 -2.62
CA VAL A 337 22.32 4.36 -2.58
C VAL A 337 23.55 3.51 -2.91
N GLY A 338 24.37 3.93 -3.89
CA GLY A 338 25.59 3.23 -4.29
C GLY A 338 26.63 3.19 -3.17
N GLU A 339 26.88 4.30 -2.50
CA GLU A 339 27.82 4.35 -1.37
C GLU A 339 27.36 3.45 -0.21
N VAL A 340 26.06 3.40 0.07
CA VAL A 340 25.50 2.49 1.08
C VAL A 340 25.64 1.03 0.62
N ALA A 341 25.28 0.73 -0.63
CA ALA A 341 25.36 -0.61 -1.17
C ALA A 341 26.80 -1.16 -1.15
N ASP A 342 27.77 -0.33 -1.57
CA ASP A 342 29.20 -0.65 -1.52
C ASP A 342 29.68 -0.88 -0.08
N LEU A 343 29.26 -0.02 0.86
CA LEU A 343 29.66 -0.11 2.26
C LEU A 343 29.16 -1.40 2.93
N PHE A 344 27.95 -1.85 2.59
CA PHE A 344 27.33 -3.06 3.13
C PHE A 344 27.53 -4.31 2.25
N GLU A 345 28.30 -4.19 1.16
CA GLU A 345 28.59 -5.28 0.21
C GLU A 345 27.31 -5.93 -0.39
N VAL A 346 26.27 -5.14 -0.65
CA VAL A 346 24.98 -5.57 -1.22
C VAL A 346 24.71 -4.96 -2.59
N ASP A 347 23.78 -5.52 -3.36
CA ASP A 347 23.26 -4.87 -4.56
C ASP A 347 22.15 -3.86 -4.17
N PRO A 348 22.03 -2.68 -4.81
CA PRO A 348 20.87 -1.79 -4.62
C PRO A 348 19.52 -2.47 -4.82
N GLY A 349 19.47 -3.52 -5.66
CA GLY A 349 18.33 -4.39 -5.86
C GLY A 349 17.93 -5.21 -4.63
N ASP A 350 18.80 -5.37 -3.63
CA ASP A 350 18.53 -6.06 -2.37
C ASP A 350 17.77 -5.19 -1.38
N LEU A 351 17.76 -3.86 -1.57
CA LEU A 351 16.94 -2.95 -0.76
C LEU A 351 15.45 -3.28 -0.91
N ARG A 352 14.74 -3.31 0.22
CA ARG A 352 13.30 -3.61 0.32
C ARG A 352 12.53 -2.41 0.79
N GLN A 353 11.25 -2.32 0.46
CA GLN A 353 10.41 -1.28 1.03
C GLN A 353 10.23 -1.51 2.54
N VAL A 354 10.22 -0.44 3.33
CA VAL A 354 9.78 -0.51 4.73
C VAL A 354 8.31 -0.90 4.80
N VAL A 355 7.99 -1.86 5.67
CA VAL A 355 6.61 -2.29 5.93
C VAL A 355 5.75 -1.12 6.37
N SER A 356 4.50 -1.08 5.91
CA SER A 356 3.57 0.02 6.21
C SER A 356 3.99 1.39 5.70
N ALA A 357 4.96 1.47 4.78
CA ALA A 357 5.32 2.72 4.14
C ALA A 357 4.20 3.28 3.25
N GLU A 358 4.26 4.59 3.02
CA GLU A 358 3.42 5.33 2.09
C GLU A 358 3.79 5.05 0.63
N ILE A 359 2.87 5.33 -0.30
CA ILE A 359 3.12 5.11 -1.74
C ILE A 359 4.12 6.15 -2.28
N GLY A 360 3.98 7.41 -1.86
CA GLY A 360 4.67 8.54 -2.49
C GLY A 360 6.19 8.52 -2.33
N ASN A 361 6.70 8.32 -1.11
CA ASN A 361 8.14 8.31 -0.85
C ASN A 361 8.54 7.18 0.12
N ALA A 362 8.15 5.95 -0.21
CA ALA A 362 8.45 4.78 0.60
C ALA A 362 9.95 4.68 0.94
N PRO A 363 10.35 4.70 2.22
CA PRO A 363 11.71 4.39 2.63
C PRO A 363 12.06 2.95 2.30
N THR A 364 13.35 2.67 2.13
CA THR A 364 13.83 1.29 1.97
C THR A 364 14.60 0.81 3.20
N ARG A 365 14.61 -0.50 3.41
CA ARG A 365 15.25 -1.20 4.51
C ARG A 365 16.17 -2.30 3.98
N LEU A 366 17.25 -2.55 4.73
CA LEU A 366 18.15 -3.68 4.61
C LEU A 366 18.37 -4.27 5.99
N ASP A 367 18.24 -5.60 6.11
CA ASP A 367 18.52 -6.36 7.34
C ASP A 367 19.72 -7.26 7.11
N ILE A 368 20.79 -7.07 7.89
CA ILE A 368 22.06 -7.74 7.66
C ILE A 368 22.86 -7.94 8.95
N GLU A 369 23.13 -9.19 9.31
CA GLU A 369 23.91 -9.55 10.52
C GLU A 369 23.45 -8.79 11.79
N GLY A 370 22.14 -8.76 12.06
CA GLY A 370 21.57 -8.04 13.21
C GLY A 370 21.61 -6.51 13.12
N THR A 371 22.04 -5.97 11.97
CA THR A 371 22.05 -4.55 11.64
C THR A 371 20.86 -4.21 10.75
N VAL A 372 20.08 -3.20 11.12
CA VAL A 372 18.99 -2.66 10.31
C VAL A 372 19.43 -1.34 9.70
N VAL A 373 19.30 -1.19 8.38
CA VAL A 373 19.63 0.04 7.66
C VAL A 373 18.37 0.56 7.00
N VAL A 374 18.00 1.80 7.29
CA VAL A 374 16.83 2.48 6.70
C VAL A 374 17.30 3.66 5.87
N LEU A 375 16.86 3.73 4.62
CA LEU A 375 17.20 4.78 3.65
C LEU A 375 15.96 5.61 3.34
N HIS A 376 16.08 6.93 3.53
CA HIS A 376 15.07 7.93 3.17
C HIS A 376 15.53 8.71 1.95
N TYR A 377 14.75 8.65 0.88
CA TYR A 377 15.12 9.25 -0.40
C TYR A 377 14.79 10.74 -0.42
N ALA A 378 15.73 11.54 -0.91
CA ALA A 378 15.54 12.97 -1.10
C ALA A 378 14.53 13.28 -2.22
N ASP A 379 14.52 12.45 -3.27
CA ASP A 379 13.59 12.56 -4.39
C ASP A 379 12.56 11.41 -4.35
N PRO A 380 11.24 11.70 -4.27
CA PRO A 380 10.22 10.66 -4.31
C PRO A 380 10.16 9.90 -5.64
N GLU A 381 10.55 10.52 -6.75
CA GLU A 381 10.38 9.94 -8.09
C GLU A 381 11.57 9.06 -8.51
N VAL A 382 12.75 9.28 -7.92
CA VAL A 382 13.97 8.53 -8.25
C VAL A 382 13.78 7.03 -8.07
N SER A 383 14.44 6.24 -8.91
CA SER A 383 14.46 4.79 -8.74
C SER A 383 15.12 4.44 -7.41
N ARG A 384 14.49 3.53 -6.66
CA ARG A 384 15.03 3.04 -5.38
C ARG A 384 16.28 2.17 -5.55
N GLN A 385 16.60 1.79 -6.78
CA GLN A 385 17.79 1.01 -7.14
C GLN A 385 18.84 1.85 -7.88
N ASP A 386 18.59 3.15 -8.10
CA ASP A 386 19.58 4.02 -8.75
C ASP A 386 20.73 4.29 -7.78
N PRO A 387 21.97 3.84 -8.07
CA PRO A 387 23.10 4.06 -7.18
C PRO A 387 23.40 5.54 -6.94
N ALA A 388 23.00 6.44 -7.85
CA ALA A 388 23.18 7.88 -7.71
C ALA A 388 22.08 8.57 -6.89
N ALA A 389 21.03 7.85 -6.49
CA ALA A 389 19.93 8.41 -5.72
C ALA A 389 20.42 8.91 -4.35
N SER A 390 20.15 10.17 -4.04
CA SER A 390 20.51 10.79 -2.77
C SER A 390 19.57 10.34 -1.65
N VAL A 391 20.17 9.92 -0.54
CA VAL A 391 19.47 9.37 0.63
C VAL A 391 20.02 9.92 1.94
N ALA A 392 19.15 10.06 2.94
CA ALA A 392 19.52 10.07 4.34
C ALA A 392 19.41 8.65 4.90
N VAL A 393 20.33 8.24 5.77
CA VAL A 393 20.44 6.85 6.23
C VAL A 393 20.44 6.79 7.75
N HIS A 394 19.69 5.84 8.30
CA HIS A 394 19.76 5.43 9.69
C HIS A 394 20.24 3.99 9.76
N VAL A 395 21.24 3.73 10.60
CA VAL A 395 21.75 2.38 10.88
C VAL A 395 21.49 2.10 12.35
N HIS A 396 20.86 0.97 12.62
CA HIS A 396 20.69 0.44 13.97
C HIS A 396 21.45 -0.87 14.08
N LYS A 397 22.48 -0.86 14.91
CA LYS A 397 23.30 -2.03 15.20
C LYS A 397 23.00 -2.45 16.63
N ILE A 398 22.42 -3.64 16.80
CA ILE A 398 22.33 -4.26 18.11
C ILE A 398 23.74 -4.72 18.43
N ASP A 399 24.43 -4.04 19.36
CA ASP A 399 25.75 -4.45 19.80
C ASP A 399 25.67 -5.89 20.35
N GLU A 400 26.40 -6.81 19.74
CA GLU A 400 26.87 -8.00 20.45
C GLU A 400 28.02 -7.52 21.35
N ASP A 401 27.74 -7.35 22.64
CA ASP A 401 28.77 -7.36 23.69
C ASP A 401 29.48 -8.72 23.75
#